data_AF-A0A806KRJ6-F1
#
_entry.id   AF-A0A806KRJ6-F1
#
_cell.length_a   1.000
_cell.length_b   1.000
_cell.length_c   1.000
_cell.angle_alpha   90.00
_cell.angle_beta   90.00
_cell.angle_gamma   90.00
#
_symmetry.space_group_name_H-M   'P 1'
#
loop_
_entity.id
_entity.type
_entity.pdbx_description
1 polymer ?
#
loop_
_entity_poly.entity_id
_entity_poly.type
_entity_poly.pdbx_seq_one_letter_code
_entity_poly.pdbx_strand_id
1 'polypeptide(L)'
;MARGNKGAYSKHISNPGEPDRGGSACKRLNLALRWLVRGEPVDLHLWRGIKPAALYIPLDVHVARTARKLKLLKRKSNDKGAVIELTEKLREFCKEDPIKYDFALFGLGISSSKS
;
A
#
# COMPACT_ATOMS: atom_id res chain seq x y z
N MET A 1 29.13 16.83 -7.65
CA MET A 1 28.07 16.35 -8.56
C MET A 1 26.84 15.98 -7.73
N ALA A 2 25.81 16.81 -7.75
CA ALA A 2 24.47 16.46 -7.27
C ALA A 2 23.47 17.02 -8.28
N ARG A 3 22.82 16.14 -9.06
CA ARG A 3 21.71 16.54 -9.93
C ARG A 3 20.43 15.99 -9.31
N GLY A 4 19.90 16.74 -8.34
CA GLY A 4 18.56 16.57 -7.80
C GLY A 4 17.55 17.21 -8.75
N ASN A 5 16.49 16.47 -9.03
CA ASN A 5 15.40 16.81 -9.95
C ASN A 5 14.83 18.22 -9.66
N LYS A 6 14.55 19.02 -10.69
CA LYS A 6 14.09 20.43 -10.61
C LYS A 6 12.66 20.59 -10.04
N GLY A 7 12.40 20.07 -8.84
CA GLY A 7 11.43 20.59 -7.87
C GLY A 7 9.94 20.73 -8.26
N ALA A 8 9.45 20.21 -9.39
CA ALA A 8 8.02 20.30 -9.72
C ALA A 8 7.23 19.19 -8.99
N TYR A 9 6.87 19.42 -7.73
CA TYR A 9 5.90 18.58 -7.02
C TYR A 9 4.48 18.93 -7.50
N SER A 10 3.83 18.01 -8.21
CA SER A 10 2.39 18.11 -8.48
C SER A 10 1.62 17.92 -7.17
N LYS A 11 0.87 18.94 -6.72
CA LYS A 11 0.02 18.85 -5.53
C LYS A 11 -0.99 17.70 -5.59
N HIS A 12 -1.31 17.25 -6.80
CA HIS A 12 -2.43 16.33 -7.05
C HIS A 12 -1.99 14.91 -7.42
N ILE A 13 -0.76 14.73 -7.95
CA ILE A 13 -0.24 13.42 -8.36
C ILE A 13 0.97 13.07 -7.50
N SER A 14 0.82 12.04 -6.68
CA SER A 14 1.92 11.54 -5.84
C SER A 14 3.06 11.00 -6.69
N ASN A 15 4.28 11.49 -6.45
CA ASN A 15 5.47 10.94 -7.07
C ASN A 15 5.94 9.68 -6.31
N PRO A 16 5.93 8.49 -6.94
CA PRO A 16 6.38 7.26 -6.30
C PRO A 16 7.89 7.27 -6.00
N GLY A 17 8.69 8.09 -6.69
CA GLY A 17 10.14 8.17 -6.50
C GLY A 17 10.88 6.83 -6.69
N GLU A 18 12.19 6.87 -6.45
CA GLU A 18 13.01 5.66 -6.35
C GLU A 18 12.78 4.99 -4.98
N PRO A 19 12.72 3.64 -4.90
CA PRO A 19 12.44 2.92 -3.65
C PRO A 19 13.42 3.23 -2.51
N ASP A 20 14.69 3.44 -2.82
CA ASP A 20 15.81 3.72 -1.91
C ASP A 20 15.89 5.21 -1.52
N ARG A 21 15.32 6.11 -2.33
CA ARG A 21 15.40 7.57 -2.12
C ARG A 21 14.20 8.18 -1.40
N GLY A 22 13.26 7.36 -0.93
CA GLY A 22 12.07 7.82 -0.23
C GLY A 22 11.09 8.54 -1.16
N GLY A 23 10.20 7.78 -1.79
CA GLY A 23 9.09 8.34 -2.56
C GLY A 23 7.74 8.08 -1.91
N SER A 24 6.68 8.70 -2.43
CA SER A 24 5.34 8.59 -1.83
C SER A 24 4.88 7.14 -1.78
N ALA A 25 4.18 6.75 -0.71
CA ALA A 25 3.47 5.48 -0.65
C ALA A 25 2.35 5.36 -1.71
N CYS A 26 2.01 6.46 -2.42
CA CYS A 26 0.99 6.50 -3.46
C CYS A 26 -0.36 5.89 -3.01
N LYS A 27 -0.69 6.02 -1.72
CA LYS A 27 -1.87 5.40 -1.09
C LYS A 27 -3.14 5.57 -1.94
N ARG A 28 -3.44 6.79 -2.36
CA ARG A 28 -4.66 7.11 -3.13
C ARG A 28 -4.70 6.37 -4.46
N LEU A 29 -3.57 6.30 -5.16
CA LEU A 29 -3.46 5.57 -6.41
C LEU A 29 -3.65 4.07 -6.19
N ASN A 30 -2.98 3.50 -5.18
CA ASN A 30 -3.12 2.08 -4.83
C ASN A 30 -4.55 1.73 -4.41
N LEU A 31 -5.25 2.63 -3.69
CA LEU A 31 -6.63 2.44 -3.29
C LEU A 31 -7.58 2.48 -4.49
N ALA A 32 -7.37 3.44 -5.40
CA ALA A 32 -8.14 3.50 -6.64
C ALA A 32 -7.94 2.23 -7.48
N LEU A 33 -6.70 1.77 -7.64
CA LEU A 33 -6.39 0.51 -8.34
C LEU A 33 -7.05 -0.69 -7.67
N ARG A 34 -7.04 -0.74 -6.33
CA ARG A 34 -7.74 -1.78 -5.57
C ARG A 34 -9.22 -1.83 -5.94
N TRP A 35 -9.92 -0.69 -5.85
CA TRP A 35 -11.35 -0.60 -6.17
C TRP A 35 -11.64 -0.96 -7.62
N LEU A 36 -10.79 -0.54 -8.57
CA LEU A 36 -11.01 -0.77 -9.99
C LEU A 36 -10.76 -2.24 -10.38
N VAL A 37 -9.76 -2.90 -9.80
CA VAL A 37 -9.30 -4.22 -10.25
C VAL A 37 -9.93 -5.38 -9.47
N ARG A 38 -9.98 -5.30 -8.14
CA ARG A 38 -10.52 -6.40 -7.32
C ARG A 38 -12.04 -6.44 -7.36
N GLY A 39 -12.60 -7.59 -7.01
CA GLY A 39 -14.02 -7.77 -6.72
C GLY A 39 -14.26 -8.11 -5.25
N GLU A 40 -15.45 -7.73 -4.78
CA GLU A 40 -16.11 -8.08 -3.52
C GLU A 40 -15.48 -7.55 -2.21
N PRO A 41 -16.30 -7.22 -1.18
CA PRO A 41 -17.69 -6.71 -1.25
C PRO A 41 -17.74 -5.18 -1.45
N VAL A 42 -16.61 -4.48 -1.43
CA VAL A 42 -16.52 -3.00 -1.47
C VAL A 42 -15.85 -2.48 -2.76
N ASP A 43 -15.14 -3.35 -3.49
CA ASP A 43 -14.41 -2.99 -4.70
C ASP A 43 -15.34 -3.10 -5.95
N LEU A 44 -15.18 -2.19 -6.93
CA LEU A 44 -16.07 -2.02 -8.10
C LEU A 44 -15.86 -3.05 -9.21
N HIS A 45 -14.67 -3.63 -9.32
CA HIS A 45 -14.32 -4.65 -10.33
C HIS A 45 -14.55 -4.24 -11.79
N LEU A 46 -14.19 -3.01 -12.15
CA LEU A 46 -14.34 -2.47 -13.51
C LEU A 46 -13.22 -2.94 -14.46
N TRP A 47 -12.02 -3.21 -13.95
CA TRP A 47 -10.82 -3.53 -14.74
C TRP A 47 -10.46 -5.01 -14.62
N ARG A 48 -10.93 -5.81 -15.57
CA ARG A 48 -10.77 -7.28 -15.57
C ARG A 48 -9.47 -7.78 -16.20
N GLY A 49 -8.74 -6.91 -16.89
CA GLY A 49 -7.47 -7.26 -17.55
C GLY A 49 -6.25 -7.25 -16.63
N ILE A 50 -6.39 -6.80 -15.38
CA ILE A 50 -5.29 -6.73 -14.40
C ILE A 50 -5.61 -7.72 -13.29
N LYS A 51 -4.61 -8.49 -12.86
CA LYS A 51 -4.76 -9.43 -11.74
C LYS A 51 -4.54 -8.72 -10.40
N PRO A 52 -5.30 -9.05 -9.33
CA PRO A 52 -5.05 -8.52 -7.99
C PRO A 52 -3.62 -8.74 -7.48
N ALA A 53 -2.98 -9.84 -7.87
CA ALA A 53 -1.57 -10.14 -7.58
C ALA A 53 -0.57 -9.03 -8.00
N ALA A 54 -0.91 -8.24 -9.03
CA ALA A 54 -0.07 -7.16 -9.53
C ALA A 54 -0.22 -5.85 -8.75
N LEU A 55 -1.16 -5.77 -7.82
CA LEU A 55 -1.46 -4.57 -7.06
C LEU A 55 -0.52 -4.42 -5.86
N TYR A 56 -0.51 -3.20 -5.32
CA TYR A 56 0.21 -2.83 -4.10
C TYR A 56 -0.75 -2.38 -3.01
N ILE A 57 -0.38 -2.62 -1.75
CA ILE A 57 -1.23 -2.27 -0.60
C ILE A 57 -1.43 -0.75 -0.53
N PRO A 58 -2.66 -0.25 -0.32
CA PRO A 58 -2.91 1.17 -0.08
C PRO A 58 -2.48 1.54 1.34
N LEU A 59 -1.17 1.69 1.56
CA LEU A 59 -0.58 1.87 2.88
C LEU A 59 -1.13 3.11 3.61
N ASP A 60 -2.10 2.88 4.49
CA ASP A 60 -2.65 3.85 5.43
C ASP A 60 -1.83 3.90 6.73
N VAL A 61 -1.92 5.00 7.49
CA VAL A 61 -1.23 5.14 8.78
C VAL A 61 -1.67 4.08 9.80
N HIS A 62 -2.94 3.67 9.79
CA HIS A 62 -3.47 2.62 10.64
C HIS A 62 -2.98 1.24 10.19
N VAL A 63 -3.06 0.96 8.88
CA VAL A 63 -2.53 -0.28 8.28
C VAL A 63 -1.04 -0.44 8.59
N ALA A 64 -0.24 0.62 8.39
CA ALA A 64 1.19 0.62 8.68
C ALA A 64 1.47 0.35 10.17
N ARG A 65 0.68 0.95 11.07
CA ARG A 65 0.82 0.75 12.52
C ARG A 65 0.51 -0.70 12.91
N THR A 66 -0.60 -1.25 12.43
CA THR A 66 -0.97 -2.64 12.70
C THR A 66 0.08 -3.60 12.13
N ALA A 67 0.52 -3.39 10.89
CA ALA A 67 1.54 -4.21 10.25
C ALA A 67 2.87 -4.22 11.04
N ARG A 68 3.31 -3.07 11.57
CA ARG A 68 4.50 -2.99 12.44
C ARG A 68 4.32 -3.73 13.76
N LYS A 69 3.15 -3.60 14.41
CA LYS A 69 2.83 -4.34 15.64
C LYS A 69 2.87 -5.86 15.40
N LEU A 70 2.38 -6.31 14.26
CA LEU A 70 2.42 -7.71 13.82
C LEU A 70 3.78 -8.14 13.25
N LYS A 71 4.81 -7.27 13.26
CA LYS A 71 6.15 -7.52 12.69
C LYS A 71 6.15 -7.88 11.19
N LEU A 72 5.10 -7.51 10.46
CA LEU A 72 4.98 -7.67 9.01
C LEU A 72 5.72 -6.57 8.23
N LEU A 73 5.88 -5.40 8.85
CA LEU A 73 6.59 -4.24 8.29
C LEU A 73 7.67 -3.79 9.26
N LYS A 74 8.93 -3.74 8.81
CA LYS A 74 10.08 -3.28 9.61
C LYS A 74 10.40 -1.82 9.34
N ARG A 75 10.19 -1.35 8.10
CA ARG A 75 10.49 0.04 7.74
C ARG A 75 9.64 1.06 8.52
N LYS A 76 10.31 2.08 9.04
CA LYS A 76 9.71 3.12 9.89
C LYS A 76 9.00 4.22 9.11
N SER A 77 9.48 4.55 7.91
CA SER A 77 8.84 5.53 7.02
C SER A 77 7.62 4.91 6.32
N ASN A 78 6.64 5.75 5.99
CA ASN A 78 5.48 5.37 5.17
C ASN A 78 5.72 5.83 3.72
N ASP A 79 6.71 5.23 3.07
CA ASP A 79 7.12 5.54 1.71
C ASP A 79 6.85 4.36 0.77
N LYS A 80 7.21 4.51 -0.51
CA LYS A 80 7.12 3.44 -1.51
C LYS A 80 7.87 2.16 -1.07
N GLY A 81 9.00 2.30 -0.39
CA GLY A 81 9.75 1.16 0.14
C GLY A 81 8.92 0.33 1.12
N ALA A 82 8.17 1.01 2.01
CA ALA A 82 7.30 0.33 2.97
C ALA A 82 6.10 -0.37 2.31
N VAL A 83 5.56 0.22 1.24
CA VAL A 83 4.50 -0.39 0.43
C VAL A 83 4.98 -1.68 -0.22
N ILE A 84 6.17 -1.65 -0.83
CA ILE A 84 6.77 -2.83 -1.46
C ILE A 84 7.05 -3.90 -0.41
N GLU A 85 7.75 -3.55 0.68
CA GLU A 85 8.08 -4.49 1.77
C GLU A 85 6.83 -5.19 2.31
N LEU A 86 5.80 -4.43 2.65
CA LEU A 86 4.56 -5.00 3.18
C LEU A 86 3.85 -5.85 2.13
N THR A 87 3.77 -5.40 0.88
CA THR A 87 3.09 -6.15 -0.19
C THR A 87 3.78 -7.49 -0.44
N GLU A 88 5.13 -7.53 -0.49
CA GLU A 88 5.87 -8.78 -0.62
C GLU A 88 5.59 -9.71 0.56
N LYS A 89 5.55 -9.16 1.78
CA LYS A 89 5.23 -9.99 2.95
C LYS A 89 3.83 -10.57 2.89
N LEU A 90 2.86 -9.80 2.38
CA LEU A 90 1.47 -10.25 2.20
C LEU A 90 1.34 -11.31 1.10
N ARG A 91 2.19 -11.28 0.06
CA ARG A 91 2.23 -12.31 -0.99
C ARG A 91 2.65 -13.67 -0.47
N GLU A 92 3.45 -13.74 0.60
CA GLU A 92 3.78 -15.00 1.26
C GLU A 92 2.53 -15.71 1.83
N PHE A 93 1.50 -14.95 2.23
CA PHE A 93 0.24 -15.51 2.74
C PHE A 93 -0.79 -15.76 1.65
N CYS A 94 -0.88 -14.88 0.65
CA CYS A 94 -1.76 -15.05 -0.50
C CYS A 94 -1.16 -14.38 -1.74
N LYS A 95 -0.54 -15.18 -2.60
CA LYS A 95 0.11 -14.70 -3.83
C LYS A 95 -0.88 -14.16 -4.86
N GLU A 96 -2.03 -14.82 -5.01
CA GLU A 96 -3.04 -14.46 -6.01
C GLU A 96 -3.75 -13.14 -5.68
N ASP A 97 -3.85 -12.83 -4.39
CA ASP A 97 -4.54 -11.63 -3.94
C ASP A 97 -4.00 -11.07 -2.61
N PRO A 98 -2.78 -10.49 -2.61
CA PRO A 98 -2.14 -9.97 -1.41
C PRO A 98 -2.85 -8.73 -0.83
N ILE A 99 -3.67 -8.04 -1.62
CA ILE A 99 -4.28 -6.76 -1.21
C ILE A 99 -5.51 -6.97 -0.32
N LYS A 100 -5.99 -8.21 -0.17
CA LYS A 100 -7.21 -8.51 0.60
C LYS A 100 -7.02 -8.21 2.08
N TYR A 101 -5.76 -8.24 2.51
CA TYR A 101 -5.36 -7.98 3.88
C TYR A 101 -5.43 -6.50 4.25
N ASP A 102 -5.70 -5.57 3.32
CA ASP A 102 -5.91 -4.16 3.68
C ASP A 102 -7.05 -4.02 4.70
N PHE A 103 -8.20 -4.64 4.42
CA PHE A 103 -9.36 -4.63 5.32
C PHE A 103 -9.04 -5.28 6.67
N ALA A 104 -8.34 -6.42 6.68
CA ALA A 104 -7.95 -7.10 7.90
C ALA A 104 -6.99 -6.27 8.77
N LEU A 105 -5.94 -5.71 8.17
CA LEU A 105 -4.97 -4.88 8.89
C LEU A 105 -5.59 -3.59 9.42
N PHE A 106 -6.54 -3.02 8.69
CA PHE A 106 -7.30 -1.87 9.14
C PHE A 106 -8.24 -2.23 10.30
N GLY A 107 -9.04 -3.29 10.17
CA GLY A 107 -10.00 -3.73 11.19
C GLY A 107 -9.34 -4.14 12.52
N LEU A 108 -8.22 -4.87 12.46
CA LEU A 108 -7.43 -5.22 13.65
C LEU A 108 -6.95 -3.98 14.41
N GLY A 109 -6.58 -2.92 13.69
CA GLY A 109 -6.14 -1.66 14.30
C GLY A 109 -7.23 -0.95 15.11
N ILE A 110 -8.51 -1.11 14.71
CA ILE A 110 -9.67 -0.55 15.41
C ILE A 110 -10.07 -1.43 16.60
N SER A 111 -9.98 -2.76 16.45
CA SER A 111 -10.33 -3.70 17.51
C SER A 111 -9.36 -3.63 18.70
N SER A 112 -8.05 -3.45 18.44
CA SER A 112 -7.04 -3.39 19.51
C SER A 112 -6.97 -2.08 20.31
N SER A 113 -7.82 -1.08 20.04
CA SER A 113 -7.90 0.15 20.85
C SER A 113 -8.96 0.10 21.95
N LYS A 114 -9.62 -1.05 22.13
CA LYS A 114 -10.54 -1.33 23.23
C LYS A 114 -10.00 -2.51 24.06
N SER A 115 -9.00 -2.24 24.89
CA SER A 115 -8.59 -3.10 26.01
C SER A 115 -7.97 -2.24 27.09
#